data_AF-A0A3E0U6U5-F1
#
_entry.id   AF-A0A3E0U6U5-F1
#
_cell.length_a   1.000
_cell.length_b   1.000
_cell.length_c   1.000
_cell.angle_alpha   90.00
_cell.angle_beta   90.00
_cell.angle_gamma   90.00
#
_symmetry.space_group_name_H-M   'P 1'
#
loop_
_entity.id
_entity.type
_entity.pdbx_description
1 polymer ?
#
loop_
_entity_poly.entity_id
_entity_poly.type
_entity_poly.pdbx_seq_one_letter_code
_entity_poly.pdbx_strand_id
1 'polypeptide(L)'
;MQPSSSAQSATQVQRENLTQPILADGDRPLNQANYLLHRFEPATALFTYIKTTQQKINAASFIDGREDFSVDKTCYQVPAAQTVSSFTATETPLAKFIFHIGFCGSTLLAKTLAYHQAKVLCYKEPQVLIDLAELKATNHLLYRQTARWQQYITFTVQQLAKRFTPEQQLVTKPSNWANSLLPDLAVLIPGSRAVFMSMPKQAYLVAIFRGGKERIAFIYRLRAHLLKVLPDYQPLAVKIDNCGQDILWQVAKSCLLVYRLQHLLFSRAQQLLPSEQWQTLDYQEFLNTPHETLLQVNNTLQLGLTINELELAQAASFQRHAKAPAESYQSHEKTTIDEQVYAYYQDAIEVSLTWDDNLNHELTNACQQIA
;
A
#
# COMPACT_ATOMS: atom_id res chain seq x y z
N MET A 1 -9.39 25.08 17.47
CA MET A 1 -8.25 24.16 17.26
C MET A 1 -8.39 23.57 15.86
N GLN A 2 -7.44 23.87 14.96
CA GLN A 2 -7.49 23.48 13.55
C GLN A 2 -7.29 21.96 13.37
N PRO A 3 -7.98 21.32 12.41
CA PRO A 3 -7.86 19.87 12.18
C PRO A 3 -6.60 19.51 11.38
N SER A 4 -5.87 18.48 11.85
CA SER A 4 -4.74 17.85 11.16
C SER A 4 -5.20 17.10 9.89
N SER A 5 -4.65 17.48 8.74
CA SER A 5 -5.05 17.02 7.40
C SER A 5 -4.13 15.91 6.85
N SER A 6 -3.85 14.86 7.61
CA SER A 6 -2.73 13.91 7.42
C SER A 6 -2.45 13.24 6.05
N ALA A 7 -3.30 13.37 5.02
CA ALA A 7 -2.92 12.99 3.64
C ALA A 7 -3.09 14.10 2.57
N GLN A 8 -3.67 15.25 2.93
CA GLN A 8 -3.56 16.48 2.13
C GLN A 8 -2.43 17.39 2.66
N SER A 9 -2.12 17.35 3.96
CA SER A 9 -0.97 18.03 4.56
C SER A 9 0.35 17.44 4.11
N ALA A 10 0.49 16.12 4.02
CA ALA A 10 1.75 15.48 3.67
C ALA A 10 2.25 15.90 2.26
N THR A 11 1.33 15.94 1.30
CA THR A 11 1.60 16.36 -0.09
C THR A 11 1.92 17.84 -0.21
N GLN A 12 1.40 18.65 0.72
CA GLN A 12 1.64 20.10 0.78
C GLN A 12 2.97 20.42 1.48
N VAL A 13 3.29 19.70 2.57
CA VAL A 13 4.52 19.87 3.38
C VAL A 13 5.78 19.54 2.57
N GLN A 14 5.76 18.59 1.63
CA GLN A 14 6.93 18.37 0.77
C GLN A 14 6.99 19.32 -0.43
N ARG A 15 5.85 19.74 -1.00
CA ARG A 15 5.82 20.77 -2.05
C ARG A 15 6.44 22.08 -1.56
N GLU A 16 6.29 22.41 -0.27
CA GLU A 16 6.90 23.58 0.36
C GLU A 16 8.41 23.43 0.64
N ASN A 17 8.95 22.21 0.62
CA ASN A 17 10.35 21.90 0.97
C ASN A 17 11.22 21.45 -0.22
N LEU A 18 10.66 21.38 -1.43
CA LEU A 18 11.38 21.03 -2.65
C LEU A 18 11.60 22.30 -3.48
N THR A 19 12.77 22.42 -4.09
CA THR A 19 13.08 23.58 -4.95
C THR A 19 12.19 23.60 -6.19
N GLN A 20 12.10 24.76 -6.85
CA GLN A 20 11.45 24.88 -8.16
C GLN A 20 11.90 23.74 -9.09
N PRO A 21 10.96 23.07 -9.78
CA PRO A 21 11.28 21.89 -10.58
C PRO A 21 12.17 22.27 -11.77
N ILE A 22 13.21 21.47 -11.99
CA ILE A 22 14.07 21.59 -13.17
C ILE A 22 13.48 20.70 -14.26
N LEU A 23 13.10 21.29 -15.39
CA LEU A 23 12.81 20.52 -16.60
C LEU A 23 14.12 19.88 -17.05
N ALA A 24 14.19 18.55 -16.96
CA ALA A 24 15.38 17.82 -17.31
C ALA A 24 15.32 17.42 -18.80
N ASP A 25 16.21 17.98 -19.62
CA ASP A 25 16.52 17.44 -20.93
C ASP A 25 17.45 16.22 -20.74
N GLY A 26 16.91 15.00 -20.79
CA GLY A 26 17.71 13.81 -21.03
C GLY A 26 17.41 12.58 -20.17
N ASP A 27 18.06 11.48 -20.57
CA ASP A 27 17.85 10.11 -20.06
C ASP A 27 18.36 9.84 -18.64
N ARG A 28 19.09 10.79 -18.03
CA ARG A 28 19.78 10.58 -16.74
C ARG A 28 18.84 10.15 -15.60
N PRO A 29 17.73 10.85 -15.28
CA PRO A 29 16.82 10.39 -14.23
C PRO A 29 16.12 9.07 -14.55
N LEU A 30 15.97 8.74 -15.83
CA LEU A 30 15.24 7.54 -16.28
C LEU A 30 16.03 6.26 -16.04
N ASN A 31 17.36 6.32 -16.17
CA ASN A 31 18.21 5.13 -16.20
C ASN A 31 19.03 4.90 -14.91
N GLN A 32 19.01 5.84 -13.97
CA GLN A 32 19.79 5.71 -12.72
C GLN A 32 18.89 5.48 -11.50
N ALA A 33 19.27 4.54 -10.61
CA ALA A 33 18.49 4.18 -9.43
C ALA A 33 18.47 5.25 -8.33
N ASN A 34 19.45 6.16 -8.32
CA ASN A 34 19.48 7.32 -7.43
C ASN A 34 18.46 8.40 -7.85
N TYR A 35 17.71 8.23 -8.93
CA TYR A 35 16.57 9.07 -9.30
C TYR A 35 15.27 8.27 -9.19
N LEU A 36 14.55 8.47 -8.09
CA LEU A 36 13.28 7.80 -7.84
C LEU A 36 12.15 8.51 -8.59
N LEU A 37 11.38 7.77 -9.39
CA LEU A 37 10.10 8.25 -9.90
C LEU A 37 9.15 8.46 -8.72
N HIS A 38 8.99 9.71 -8.30
CA HIS A 38 8.27 10.04 -7.08
C HIS A 38 6.78 10.26 -7.36
N ARG A 39 6.42 11.08 -8.36
CA ARG A 39 5.02 11.44 -8.65
C ARG A 39 4.69 11.43 -10.12
N PHE A 40 3.39 11.31 -10.40
CA PHE A 40 2.78 11.72 -11.66
C PHE A 40 1.75 12.81 -11.40
N GLU A 41 1.86 13.95 -12.09
CA GLU A 41 0.91 15.05 -11.99
C GLU A 41 0.01 15.11 -13.24
N PRO A 42 -1.26 14.70 -13.15
CA PRO A 42 -2.14 14.63 -14.31
C PRO A 42 -2.42 16.00 -14.93
N ALA A 43 -2.52 17.05 -14.10
CA ALA A 43 -2.85 18.40 -14.55
C ALA A 43 -1.79 19.00 -15.48
N THR A 44 -0.51 18.69 -15.23
CA THR A 44 0.62 19.16 -16.06
C THR A 44 1.16 18.06 -16.99
N ALA A 45 0.69 16.82 -16.86
CA ALA A 45 1.19 15.65 -17.57
C ALA A 45 2.70 15.43 -17.39
N LEU A 46 3.23 15.72 -16.20
CA LEU A 46 4.65 15.59 -15.86
C LEU A 46 4.86 14.44 -14.87
N PHE A 47 5.95 13.70 -15.07
CA PHE A 47 6.54 12.90 -13.99
C PHE A 47 7.51 13.76 -13.20
N THR A 48 7.53 13.55 -11.88
CA THR A 48 8.52 14.16 -10.99
C THR A 48 9.45 13.09 -10.42
N TYR A 49 10.74 13.30 -10.59
CA TYR A 49 11.81 12.50 -10.02
C TYR A 49 12.48 13.25 -8.87
N ILE A 50 12.89 12.50 -7.86
CA ILE A 50 13.68 13.02 -6.73
C ILE A 50 15.00 12.26 -6.69
N LYS A 51 16.10 13.00 -6.54
CA LYS A 51 17.41 12.39 -6.31
C LYS A 51 17.50 11.89 -4.86
N THR A 52 17.91 10.64 -4.67
CA THR A 52 17.91 9.96 -3.38
C THR A 52 19.09 8.98 -3.26
N THR A 53 19.26 8.38 -2.08
CA THR A 53 20.17 7.26 -1.85
C THR A 53 19.42 6.08 -1.26
N GLN A 54 19.97 4.89 -1.41
CA GLN A 54 19.49 3.68 -0.74
C GLN A 54 19.30 3.90 0.77
N GLN A 55 20.27 4.56 1.42
CA GLN A 55 20.22 4.87 2.86
C GLN A 55 19.01 5.76 3.21
N LYS A 56 18.74 6.81 2.42
CA LYS A 56 17.59 7.71 2.64
C LYS A 56 16.26 6.99 2.40
N ILE A 57 16.14 6.18 1.35
CA ILE A 57 14.94 5.36 1.09
C ILE A 57 14.69 4.38 2.24
N ASN A 58 15.76 3.75 2.75
CA ASN A 58 15.60 2.79 3.82
C ASN A 58 15.21 3.43 5.16
N ALA A 59 15.82 4.58 5.48
CA ALA A 59 15.54 5.33 6.69
C ALA A 59 14.10 5.87 6.75
N ALA A 60 13.55 6.31 5.61
CA ALA A 60 12.19 6.80 5.53
C ALA A 60 11.18 5.69 5.88
N SER A 61 10.18 5.97 6.71
CA SER A 61 9.08 5.02 6.97
C SER A 61 8.12 4.94 5.79
N PHE A 62 7.95 6.06 5.08
CA PHE A 62 7.15 6.21 3.86
C PHE A 62 7.87 7.10 2.84
N ILE A 63 7.80 6.71 1.56
CA ILE A 63 8.31 7.48 0.42
C ILE A 63 7.17 8.11 -0.41
N ASP A 64 6.03 8.33 0.25
CA ASP A 64 4.85 8.98 -0.33
C ASP A 64 4.95 10.52 -0.33
N GLY A 65 6.04 11.03 0.25
CA GLY A 65 6.35 12.46 0.30
C GLY A 65 6.14 13.09 1.67
N ARG A 66 5.62 12.37 2.67
CA ARG A 66 5.50 12.95 4.03
C ARG A 66 6.83 13.08 4.78
N GLU A 67 7.88 12.41 4.30
CA GLU A 67 9.22 12.39 4.88
C GLU A 67 10.26 12.93 3.90
N ASP A 68 11.38 13.43 4.41
CA ASP A 68 12.49 13.86 3.56
C ASP A 68 13.44 12.71 3.21
N PHE A 69 13.36 12.25 1.97
CA PHE A 69 14.29 11.27 1.40
C PHE A 69 15.05 11.83 0.18
N SER A 70 15.03 13.14 -0.05
CA SER A 70 15.82 13.78 -1.11
C SER A 70 17.25 14.07 -0.65
N VAL A 71 18.24 13.96 -1.52
CA VAL A 71 19.63 14.35 -1.19
C VAL A 71 19.89 15.84 -1.33
N ASP A 72 19.21 16.51 -2.26
CA ASP A 72 19.50 17.88 -2.68
C ASP A 72 18.24 18.75 -2.76
N LYS A 73 17.10 18.23 -2.28
CA LYS A 73 15.77 18.86 -2.34
C LYS A 73 15.30 19.21 -3.75
N THR A 74 15.98 18.69 -4.78
CA THR A 74 15.71 19.02 -6.15
C THR A 74 14.66 18.08 -6.74
N CYS A 75 13.69 18.67 -7.45
CA CYS A 75 12.74 17.95 -8.27
C CYS A 75 13.12 18.05 -9.74
N TYR A 76 13.13 16.91 -10.43
CA TYR A 76 13.37 16.83 -11.86
C TYR A 76 12.07 16.45 -12.54
N GLN A 77 11.60 17.27 -13.48
CA GLN A 77 10.36 17.03 -14.20
C GLN A 77 10.63 16.65 -15.65
N VAL A 78 9.89 15.65 -16.14
CA VAL A 78 9.94 15.19 -17.53
C VAL A 78 8.52 15.02 -18.09
N PRO A 79 8.28 15.31 -19.38
CA PRO A 79 6.98 15.09 -20.01
C PRO A 79 6.60 13.60 -20.01
N ALA A 80 5.49 13.25 -19.36
CA ALA A 80 5.15 11.85 -19.11
C ALA A 80 4.89 11.06 -20.39
N ALA A 81 4.15 11.65 -21.34
CA ALA A 81 3.79 11.00 -22.59
C ALA A 81 5.02 10.68 -23.44
N GLN A 82 5.90 11.68 -23.62
CA GLN A 82 7.16 11.51 -24.36
C GLN A 82 8.04 10.46 -23.68
N THR A 83 8.21 10.57 -22.36
CA THR A 83 9.04 9.65 -21.57
C THR A 83 8.56 8.20 -21.70
N VAL A 84 7.25 7.95 -21.56
CA VAL A 84 6.67 6.60 -21.68
C VAL A 84 6.82 6.07 -23.10
N SER A 85 6.64 6.92 -24.12
CA SER A 85 6.75 6.52 -25.53
C SER A 85 8.18 6.20 -25.97
N SER A 86 9.18 6.88 -25.41
CA SER A 86 10.59 6.65 -25.72
C SER A 86 11.23 5.58 -24.85
N PHE A 87 10.60 5.21 -23.73
CA PHE A 87 11.12 4.21 -22.83
C PHE A 87 11.05 2.82 -23.48
N THR A 88 12.23 2.26 -23.76
CA THR A 88 12.34 0.88 -24.23
C THR A 88 12.70 0.00 -23.05
N ALA A 89 11.74 -0.84 -22.66
CA ALA A 89 11.96 -1.93 -21.73
C ALA A 89 13.05 -2.88 -22.27
N THR A 90 14.17 -3.01 -21.58
CA THR A 90 15.15 -4.06 -21.91
C THR A 90 14.66 -5.44 -21.48
N GLU A 91 13.90 -5.50 -20.38
CA GLU A 91 13.31 -6.72 -19.83
C GLU A 91 11.95 -6.41 -19.15
N THR A 92 11.07 -7.41 -19.10
CA THR A 92 9.88 -7.35 -18.25
C THR A 92 10.33 -7.45 -16.79
N PRO A 93 10.06 -6.45 -15.93
CA PRO A 93 10.56 -6.48 -14.57
C PRO A 93 9.86 -7.57 -13.76
N LEU A 94 10.61 -8.42 -13.06
CA LEU A 94 10.05 -9.27 -12.01
C LEU A 94 9.75 -8.41 -10.79
N ALA A 95 8.50 -7.96 -10.65
CA ALA A 95 8.10 -7.14 -9.51
C ALA A 95 7.73 -8.01 -8.30
N LYS A 96 8.11 -7.54 -7.11
CA LYS A 96 7.79 -8.21 -5.84
C LYS A 96 7.00 -7.24 -4.99
N PHE A 97 5.80 -7.62 -4.57
CA PHE A 97 4.88 -6.75 -3.87
C PHE A 97 4.51 -7.23 -2.48
N ILE A 98 4.29 -6.28 -1.57
CA ILE A 98 3.59 -6.49 -0.31
C ILE A 98 2.31 -5.66 -0.35
N PHE A 99 1.22 -6.30 -0.75
CA PHE A 99 -0.11 -5.72 -0.68
C PHE A 99 -0.70 -5.97 0.69
N HIS A 100 -1.52 -5.05 1.17
CA HIS A 100 -1.99 -5.12 2.53
C HIS A 100 -3.27 -4.32 2.75
N ILE A 101 -4.06 -4.70 3.75
CA ILE A 101 -5.14 -3.85 4.25
C ILE A 101 -4.58 -2.76 5.18
N GLY A 102 -5.40 -1.78 5.55
CA GLY A 102 -5.01 -0.78 6.54
C GLY A 102 -4.56 -1.39 7.87
N PHE A 103 -3.51 -0.83 8.48
CA PHE A 103 -3.12 -1.07 9.87
C PHE A 103 -2.63 -2.49 10.24
N CYS A 104 -2.32 -3.35 9.26
CA CYS A 104 -1.90 -4.75 9.49
C CYS A 104 -0.39 -5.02 9.56
N GLY A 105 0.43 -4.05 10.00
CA GLY A 105 1.86 -4.32 10.22
C GLY A 105 2.71 -4.49 8.96
N SER A 106 2.20 -4.20 7.77
CA SER A 106 2.97 -4.26 6.51
C SER A 106 4.23 -3.39 6.50
N THR A 107 4.24 -2.26 7.21
CA THR A 107 5.45 -1.44 7.41
C THR A 107 6.52 -2.16 8.23
N LEU A 108 6.12 -2.94 9.25
CA LEU A 108 7.05 -3.75 10.05
C LEU A 108 7.67 -4.82 9.16
N LEU A 109 6.85 -5.60 8.43
CA LEU A 109 7.33 -6.61 7.49
C LEU A 109 8.32 -6.03 6.47
N ALA A 110 7.97 -4.92 5.81
CA ALA A 110 8.83 -4.28 4.83
C ALA A 110 10.18 -3.81 5.42
N LYS A 111 10.18 -3.28 6.66
CA LYS A 111 11.41 -2.88 7.36
C LYS A 111 12.26 -4.09 7.75
N THR A 112 11.64 -5.17 8.19
CA THR A 112 12.32 -6.42 8.54
C THR A 112 13.02 -7.02 7.33
N LEU A 113 12.33 -7.14 6.19
CA LEU A 113 12.94 -7.67 4.97
C LEU A 113 14.08 -6.79 4.45
N ALA A 114 13.96 -5.46 4.60
CA ALA A 114 14.99 -4.50 4.20
C ALA A 114 16.10 -4.28 5.23
N TYR A 115 16.19 -5.10 6.29
CA TYR A 115 17.25 -4.98 7.29
C TYR A 115 18.64 -5.11 6.65
N HIS A 116 18.82 -6.13 5.79
CA HIS A 116 20.02 -6.33 4.98
C HIS A 116 19.92 -5.54 3.67
N GLN A 117 20.05 -4.22 3.76
CA GLN A 117 19.77 -3.30 2.66
C GLN A 117 20.53 -3.63 1.37
N ALA A 118 21.78 -4.11 1.49
CA ALA A 118 22.60 -4.53 0.35
C ALA A 118 21.96 -5.66 -0.47
N LYS A 119 21.12 -6.50 0.16
CA LYS A 119 20.39 -7.60 -0.50
C LYS A 119 18.96 -7.24 -0.85
N VAL A 120 18.25 -6.50 0.00
CA VAL A 120 16.83 -6.19 -0.20
C VAL A 120 16.57 -4.70 0.04
N LEU A 121 15.96 -4.05 -0.93
CA LEU A 121 15.42 -2.70 -0.78
C LEU A 121 13.89 -2.73 -0.86
N CYS A 122 13.24 -2.19 0.17
CA CYS A 122 11.80 -2.05 0.22
C CYS A 122 11.36 -0.60 -0.03
N TYR A 123 10.70 -0.35 -1.16
CA TYR A 123 10.01 0.88 -1.45
C TYR A 123 8.68 0.93 -0.69
N LYS A 124 8.57 1.80 0.31
CA LYS A 124 7.44 1.85 1.25
C LYS A 124 6.49 2.99 0.89
N GLU A 125 5.38 2.64 0.24
CA GLU A 125 4.33 3.55 -0.23
C GLU A 125 4.81 4.57 -1.29
N PRO A 126 5.25 4.13 -2.48
CA PRO A 126 5.60 5.07 -3.55
C PRO A 126 4.39 5.94 -3.94
N GLN A 127 4.55 7.27 -3.90
CA GLN A 127 3.47 8.22 -4.22
C GLN A 127 2.94 8.06 -5.65
N VAL A 128 3.80 7.74 -6.62
CA VAL A 128 3.39 7.54 -8.03
C VAL A 128 2.30 6.47 -8.17
N LEU A 129 2.30 5.42 -7.33
CA LEU A 129 1.25 4.40 -7.36
C LEU A 129 -0.08 4.93 -6.77
N ILE A 130 -0.02 5.85 -5.81
CA ILE A 130 -1.19 6.55 -5.29
C ILE A 130 -1.77 7.47 -6.38
N ASP A 131 -0.91 8.20 -7.09
CA ASP A 131 -1.32 9.10 -8.18
C ASP A 131 -2.02 8.32 -9.30
N LEU A 132 -1.49 7.16 -9.71
CA LEU A 132 -2.14 6.30 -10.70
C LEU A 132 -3.46 5.72 -10.18
N ALA A 133 -3.54 5.32 -8.91
CA ALA A 133 -4.77 4.83 -8.30
C ALA A 133 -5.89 5.89 -8.35
N GLU A 134 -5.55 7.17 -8.12
CA GLU A 134 -6.49 8.30 -8.22
C GLU A 134 -7.01 8.50 -9.64
N LEU A 135 -6.15 8.38 -10.67
CA LEU A 135 -6.59 8.47 -12.06
C LEU A 135 -7.64 7.42 -12.40
N LYS A 136 -7.44 6.20 -11.92
CA LYS A 136 -8.39 5.10 -12.10
C LYS A 136 -9.71 5.41 -11.40
N ALA A 137 -9.65 5.83 -10.13
CA ALA A 137 -10.85 6.15 -9.35
C ALA A 137 -11.62 7.37 -9.90
N THR A 138 -10.94 8.33 -10.51
CA THR A 138 -11.56 9.49 -11.15
C THR A 138 -12.00 9.23 -12.59
N ASN A 139 -11.83 8.00 -13.08
CA ASN A 139 -12.11 7.61 -14.46
C ASN A 139 -11.47 8.56 -15.49
N HIS A 140 -10.22 8.93 -15.23
CA HIS A 140 -9.45 9.87 -16.04
C HIS A 140 -9.23 9.33 -17.48
N LEU A 141 -9.10 10.23 -18.46
CA LEU A 141 -8.93 9.85 -19.88
C LEU A 141 -7.76 8.89 -20.12
N LEU A 142 -6.66 9.06 -19.37
CA LEU A 142 -5.51 8.16 -19.45
C LEU A 142 -5.88 6.71 -19.11
N TYR A 143 -6.72 6.49 -18.09
CA TYR A 143 -7.18 5.17 -17.68
C TYR A 143 -8.13 4.55 -18.72
N ARG A 144 -8.98 5.37 -19.36
CA ARG A 144 -9.90 4.89 -20.41
C ARG A 144 -9.19 4.41 -21.68
N GLN A 145 -7.96 4.83 -21.91
CA GLN A 145 -7.14 4.41 -23.04
C GLN A 145 -6.32 3.18 -22.66
N THR A 146 -6.89 1.98 -22.79
CA THR A 146 -6.30 0.72 -22.30
C THR A 146 -4.81 0.57 -22.65
N ALA A 147 -4.42 0.70 -23.92
CA ALA A 147 -3.02 0.54 -24.32
C ALA A 147 -2.09 1.57 -23.64
N ARG A 148 -2.53 2.82 -23.53
CA ARG A 148 -1.74 3.89 -22.91
C ARG A 148 -1.65 3.71 -21.39
N TRP A 149 -2.74 3.30 -20.76
CA TRP A 149 -2.76 2.96 -19.34
C TRP A 149 -1.76 1.85 -19.01
N GLN A 150 -1.74 0.79 -19.82
CA GLN A 150 -0.80 -0.32 -19.67
C GLN A 150 0.65 0.14 -19.78
N GLN A 151 0.96 1.03 -20.74
CA GLN A 151 2.30 1.60 -20.89
C GLN A 151 2.73 2.40 -19.65
N TYR A 152 1.82 3.21 -19.06
CA TYR A 152 2.12 3.98 -17.85
C TYR A 152 2.35 3.11 -16.63
N ILE A 153 1.55 2.05 -16.45
CA ILE A 153 1.73 1.08 -15.36
C ILE A 153 3.07 0.34 -15.52
N THR A 154 3.33 -0.17 -16.73
CA THR A 154 4.58 -0.89 -17.04
C THR A 154 5.81 0.00 -16.81
N PHE A 155 5.79 1.23 -17.33
CA PHE A 155 6.84 2.21 -17.11
C PHE A 155 7.06 2.48 -15.62
N THR A 156 5.99 2.71 -14.86
CA THR A 156 6.09 2.99 -13.42
C THR A 156 6.72 1.84 -12.65
N VAL A 157 6.31 0.60 -12.95
CA VAL A 157 6.90 -0.60 -12.33
C VAL A 157 8.37 -0.74 -12.71
N GLN A 158 8.74 -0.48 -13.96
CA GLN A 158 10.14 -0.52 -14.39
C GLN A 158 11.00 0.54 -13.68
N GLN A 159 10.47 1.73 -13.47
CA GLN A 159 11.15 2.77 -12.70
C GLN A 159 11.30 2.39 -11.22
N LEU A 160 10.32 1.68 -10.64
CA LEU A 160 10.42 1.12 -9.29
C LEU A 160 11.25 -0.18 -9.22
N ALA A 161 11.66 -0.73 -10.37
CA ALA A 161 12.52 -1.90 -10.48
C ALA A 161 14.02 -1.55 -10.67
N LYS A 162 14.39 -0.26 -10.62
CA LYS A 162 15.79 0.18 -10.71
C LYS A 162 16.55 -0.14 -9.42
N ARG A 163 17.69 -0.82 -9.56
CA ARG A 163 18.51 -1.31 -8.43
C ARG A 163 19.74 -0.44 -8.21
N PHE A 164 20.18 -0.31 -6.94
CA PHE A 164 21.46 0.33 -6.63
C PHE A 164 22.65 -0.59 -6.90
N THR A 165 22.45 -1.91 -6.80
CA THR A 165 23.45 -2.95 -7.13
C THR A 165 22.79 -4.10 -7.91
N PRO A 166 23.53 -4.84 -8.75
CA PRO A 166 22.95 -5.91 -9.58
C PRO A 166 22.24 -7.02 -8.77
N GLU A 167 22.80 -7.39 -7.62
CA GLU A 167 22.35 -8.51 -6.77
C GLU A 167 21.15 -8.16 -5.90
N GLN A 168 20.83 -6.87 -5.76
CA GLN A 168 19.79 -6.38 -4.87
C GLN A 168 18.38 -6.77 -5.36
N GLN A 169 17.61 -7.39 -4.49
CA GLN A 169 16.20 -7.63 -4.67
C GLN A 169 15.40 -6.37 -4.30
N LEU A 170 14.39 -6.05 -5.11
CA LEU A 170 13.49 -4.93 -4.87
C LEU A 170 12.12 -5.45 -4.49
N VAL A 171 11.57 -4.87 -3.43
CA VAL A 171 10.19 -5.11 -3.01
C VAL A 171 9.47 -3.78 -2.96
N THR A 172 8.30 -3.71 -3.55
CA THR A 172 7.42 -2.56 -3.42
C THR A 172 6.30 -2.90 -2.45
N LYS A 173 6.11 -2.08 -1.41
CA LYS A 173 4.95 -2.12 -0.52
C LYS A 173 4.09 -0.90 -0.85
N PRO A 174 3.13 -0.98 -1.80
CA PRO A 174 2.24 0.13 -2.09
C PRO A 174 1.46 0.55 -0.84
N SER A 175 0.88 1.75 -0.87
CA SER A 175 -0.14 2.11 0.11
C SER A 175 -1.40 1.27 -0.17
N ASN A 176 -2.19 0.95 0.84
CA ASN A 176 -3.46 0.24 0.62
C ASN A 176 -4.47 1.07 -0.19
N TRP A 177 -4.24 2.39 -0.30
CA TRP A 177 -4.92 3.25 -1.27
C TRP A 177 -4.74 2.78 -2.72
N ALA A 178 -3.56 2.26 -3.06
CA ALA A 178 -3.21 1.77 -4.37
C ALA A 178 -3.72 0.34 -4.65
N ASN A 179 -4.46 -0.28 -3.72
CA ASN A 179 -5.07 -1.59 -3.95
C ASN A 179 -6.05 -1.58 -5.15
N SER A 180 -6.57 -0.43 -5.56
CA SER A 180 -7.38 -0.33 -6.79
C SER A 180 -6.61 -0.69 -8.07
N LEU A 181 -5.27 -0.65 -8.04
CA LEU A 181 -4.38 -1.02 -9.15
C LEU A 181 -4.04 -2.51 -9.18
N LEU A 182 -4.45 -3.28 -8.17
CA LEU A 182 -4.08 -4.70 -8.03
C LEU A 182 -4.35 -5.54 -9.29
N PRO A 183 -5.55 -5.50 -9.89
CA PRO A 183 -5.81 -6.25 -11.11
C PRO A 183 -4.91 -5.81 -12.28
N ASP A 184 -4.62 -4.51 -12.40
CA ASP A 184 -3.75 -3.99 -13.47
C ASP A 184 -2.31 -4.49 -13.29
N LEU A 185 -1.80 -4.43 -12.05
CA LEU A 185 -0.45 -4.89 -11.72
C LEU A 185 -0.31 -6.42 -11.92
N ALA A 186 -1.33 -7.20 -11.56
CA ALA A 186 -1.32 -8.65 -11.73
C ALA A 186 -1.29 -9.07 -13.21
N VAL A 187 -2.04 -8.40 -14.09
CA VAL A 187 -2.07 -8.71 -15.54
C VAL A 187 -0.77 -8.29 -16.25
N LEU A 188 -0.24 -7.10 -15.90
CA LEU A 188 0.76 -6.44 -16.76
C LEU A 188 2.20 -6.82 -16.46
N ILE A 189 2.44 -7.57 -15.39
CA ILE A 189 3.80 -7.90 -14.97
C ILE A 189 3.90 -9.42 -14.75
N PRO A 190 3.96 -10.21 -15.83
CA PRO A 190 4.13 -11.66 -15.75
C PRO A 190 5.31 -12.05 -14.87
N GLY A 191 5.12 -13.04 -13.99
CA GLY A 191 6.14 -13.50 -13.05
C GLY A 191 6.28 -12.65 -11.78
N SER A 192 5.41 -11.65 -11.59
CA SER A 192 5.36 -10.89 -10.34
C SER A 192 5.02 -11.77 -9.16
N ARG A 193 5.62 -11.47 -8.01
CA ARG A 193 5.39 -12.18 -6.76
C ARG A 193 4.73 -11.27 -5.74
N ALA A 194 3.82 -11.80 -4.94
CA ALA A 194 3.03 -10.98 -4.02
C ALA A 194 2.82 -11.64 -2.65
N VAL A 195 2.91 -10.84 -1.60
CA VAL A 195 2.36 -11.18 -0.29
C VAL A 195 1.13 -10.31 -0.07
N PHE A 196 0.00 -10.95 0.27
CA PHE A 196 -1.26 -10.30 0.62
C PHE A 196 -1.45 -10.35 2.13
N MET A 197 -1.11 -9.26 2.81
CA MET A 197 -1.15 -9.18 4.27
C MET A 197 -2.51 -8.70 4.79
N SER A 198 -3.08 -9.44 5.74
CA SER A 198 -4.34 -9.09 6.39
C SER A 198 -4.32 -9.35 7.89
N MET A 199 -5.48 -9.24 8.54
CA MET A 199 -5.73 -9.64 9.92
C MET A 199 -7.21 -10.02 10.09
N PRO A 200 -7.60 -10.64 11.23
CA PRO A 200 -9.01 -10.93 11.51
C PRO A 200 -9.86 -9.64 11.60
N LYS A 201 -11.13 -9.71 11.18
CA LYS A 201 -12.05 -8.55 11.15
C LYS A 201 -12.14 -7.81 12.48
N GLN A 202 -12.22 -8.54 13.61
CA GLN A 202 -12.25 -7.95 14.95
C GLN A 202 -10.98 -7.14 15.24
N ALA A 203 -9.81 -7.72 14.98
CA ALA A 203 -8.52 -7.04 15.16
C ALA A 203 -8.41 -5.80 14.27
N TYR A 204 -8.97 -5.85 13.06
CA TYR A 204 -9.02 -4.71 12.14
C TYR A 204 -9.86 -3.55 12.67
N LEU A 205 -11.06 -3.85 13.22
CA LEU A 205 -11.91 -2.86 13.87
C LEU A 205 -11.22 -2.25 15.09
N VAL A 206 -10.65 -3.07 15.98
CA VAL A 206 -9.88 -2.62 17.14
C VAL A 206 -8.71 -1.73 16.71
N ALA A 207 -7.98 -2.10 15.66
CA ALA A 207 -6.88 -1.29 15.14
C ALA A 207 -7.35 0.07 14.62
N ILE A 208 -8.51 0.16 13.97
CA ILE A 208 -9.07 1.44 13.51
C ILE A 208 -9.49 2.29 14.71
N PHE A 209 -10.29 1.73 15.62
CA PHE A 209 -10.80 2.45 16.79
C PHE A 209 -9.69 2.92 17.73
N ARG A 210 -8.63 2.12 17.91
CA ARG A 210 -7.42 2.52 18.66
C ARG A 210 -6.76 3.78 18.12
N GLY A 211 -6.78 3.98 16.80
CA GLY A 211 -6.24 5.20 16.18
C GLY A 211 -7.25 6.36 16.10
N GLY A 212 -8.45 6.17 16.64
CA GLY A 212 -9.47 7.19 16.77
C GLY A 212 -9.87 7.89 15.47
N LYS A 213 -10.17 9.18 15.60
CA LYS A 213 -10.70 10.03 14.51
C LYS A 213 -9.84 10.00 13.24
N GLU A 214 -8.52 9.99 13.37
CA GLU A 214 -7.60 10.02 12.22
C GLU A 214 -7.71 8.75 11.36
N ARG A 215 -7.72 7.57 12.00
CA ARG A 215 -7.87 6.29 11.26
C ARG A 215 -9.28 6.15 10.69
N ILE A 216 -10.30 6.54 11.45
CA ILE A 216 -11.69 6.53 10.96
C ILE A 216 -11.83 7.45 9.73
N ALA A 217 -11.33 8.68 9.78
CA ALA A 217 -11.37 9.62 8.66
C ALA A 217 -10.61 9.09 7.43
N PHE A 218 -9.46 8.42 7.64
CA PHE A 218 -8.76 7.73 6.57
C PHE A 218 -9.61 6.61 5.94
N ILE A 219 -10.26 5.77 6.75
CA ILE A 219 -11.13 4.70 6.25
C ILE A 219 -12.29 5.23 5.43
N TYR A 220 -12.93 6.33 5.82
CA TYR A 220 -14.00 6.95 5.02
C TYR A 220 -13.50 7.50 3.69
N ARG A 221 -12.31 8.11 3.65
CA ARG A 221 -11.69 8.53 2.39
C ARG A 221 -11.38 7.34 1.49
N LEU A 222 -10.82 6.27 2.06
CA LEU A 222 -10.54 5.04 1.33
C LEU A 222 -11.83 4.37 0.83
N ARG A 223 -12.91 4.36 1.62
CA ARG A 223 -14.24 3.90 1.20
C ARG A 223 -14.71 4.66 -0.02
N ALA A 224 -14.68 5.99 0.02
CA ALA A 224 -15.09 6.82 -1.11
C ALA A 224 -14.25 6.54 -2.37
N HIS A 225 -12.94 6.37 -2.22
CA HIS A 225 -12.04 5.98 -3.31
C HIS A 225 -12.39 4.61 -3.90
N LEU A 226 -12.51 3.58 -3.07
CA LEU A 226 -12.81 2.21 -3.51
C LEU A 226 -14.20 2.11 -4.15
N LEU A 227 -15.20 2.85 -3.68
CA LEU A 227 -16.55 2.85 -4.26
C LEU A 227 -16.63 3.54 -5.64
N LYS A 228 -15.66 4.38 -5.99
CA LYS A 228 -15.55 4.87 -7.38
C LYS A 228 -15.01 3.81 -8.32
N VAL A 229 -14.13 2.93 -7.81
CA VAL A 229 -13.54 1.82 -8.56
C VAL A 229 -14.46 0.59 -8.60
N LEU A 230 -15.29 0.42 -7.58
CA LEU A 230 -16.23 -0.69 -7.39
C LEU A 230 -17.65 -0.13 -7.19
N PRO A 231 -18.24 0.51 -8.23
CA PRO A 231 -19.53 1.19 -8.12
C PRO A 231 -20.68 0.26 -7.73
N ASP A 232 -20.60 -1.03 -8.04
CA ASP A 232 -21.62 -2.04 -7.70
C ASP A 232 -21.87 -2.16 -6.18
N TYR A 233 -20.94 -1.70 -5.35
CA TYR A 233 -21.04 -1.72 -3.90
C TYR A 233 -21.60 -0.41 -3.31
N GLN A 234 -21.93 0.59 -4.14
CA GLN A 234 -22.54 1.85 -3.69
C GLN A 234 -23.91 1.65 -3.02
N PRO A 235 -24.83 0.78 -3.51
CA PRO A 235 -26.11 0.55 -2.83
C PRO A 235 -25.92 0.00 -1.40
N LEU A 236 -24.96 -0.89 -1.20
CA LEU A 236 -24.62 -1.40 0.13
C LEU A 236 -24.06 -0.29 1.03
N ALA A 237 -23.22 0.57 0.46
CA ALA A 237 -22.69 1.74 1.15
C ALA A 237 -23.81 2.66 1.65
N VAL A 238 -24.83 2.92 0.82
CA VAL A 238 -26.03 3.70 1.18
C VAL A 238 -26.87 3.00 2.24
N LYS A 239 -27.03 1.67 2.17
CA LYS A 239 -27.73 0.87 3.21
C LYS A 239 -27.04 1.02 4.57
N ILE A 240 -25.70 1.05 4.61
CA ILE A 240 -24.93 1.28 5.84
C ILE A 240 -25.14 2.70 6.35
N ASP A 241 -25.02 3.72 5.50
CA ASP A 241 -25.17 5.13 5.92
C ASP A 241 -26.58 5.42 6.47
N ASN A 242 -27.59 4.67 6.02
CA ASN A 242 -28.98 4.80 6.45
C ASN A 242 -29.39 3.80 7.56
N CYS A 243 -28.48 3.00 8.13
CA CYS A 243 -28.85 2.09 9.22
C CYS A 243 -29.05 2.89 10.53
N GLY A 244 -30.26 3.40 10.72
CA GLY A 244 -30.64 4.37 11.75
C GLY A 244 -30.79 3.82 13.16
N GLN A 245 -29.72 3.29 13.76
CA GLN A 245 -29.76 2.79 15.15
C GLN A 245 -28.60 3.29 16.02
N ASP A 246 -27.36 3.36 15.50
CA ASP A 246 -26.20 3.89 16.25
C ASP A 246 -25.08 4.31 15.28
N ILE A 247 -24.44 5.46 15.54
CA ILE A 247 -23.34 5.97 14.69
C ILE A 247 -22.09 5.08 14.75
N LEU A 248 -21.77 4.47 15.89
CA LEU A 248 -20.64 3.56 16.04
C LEU A 248 -20.88 2.28 15.23
N TRP A 249 -22.12 1.81 15.14
CA TRP A 249 -22.47 0.68 14.28
C TRP A 249 -22.28 1.02 12.81
N GLN A 250 -22.70 2.22 12.38
CA GLN A 250 -22.48 2.69 11.01
C GLN A 250 -20.98 2.78 10.68
N VAL A 251 -20.17 3.30 11.61
CA VAL A 251 -18.71 3.38 11.46
C VAL A 251 -18.09 1.98 11.37
N ALA A 252 -18.44 1.07 12.28
CA ALA A 252 -17.91 -0.29 12.29
C ALA A 252 -18.27 -1.05 11.00
N LYS A 253 -19.54 -0.99 10.56
CA LYS A 253 -19.99 -1.57 9.28
C LYS A 253 -19.29 -0.94 8.07
N SER A 254 -19.07 0.38 8.08
CA SER A 254 -18.30 1.07 7.04
C SER A 254 -16.85 0.59 6.99
N CYS A 255 -16.23 0.32 8.14
CA CYS A 255 -14.89 -0.26 8.21
C CYS A 255 -14.87 -1.68 7.63
N LEU A 256 -15.85 -2.52 7.95
CA LEU A 256 -15.97 -3.87 7.38
C LEU A 256 -16.26 -3.86 5.87
N LEU A 257 -17.02 -2.90 5.37
CA LEU A 257 -17.17 -2.70 3.92
C LEU A 257 -15.80 -2.45 3.28
N VAL A 258 -14.97 -1.54 3.83
CA VAL A 258 -13.62 -1.29 3.31
C VAL A 258 -12.71 -2.51 3.42
N TYR A 259 -12.83 -3.30 4.50
CA TYR A 259 -12.14 -4.58 4.63
C TYR A 259 -12.50 -5.52 3.47
N ARG A 260 -13.80 -5.72 3.21
CA ARG A 260 -14.30 -6.56 2.12
C ARG A 260 -13.84 -6.10 0.75
N LEU A 261 -13.94 -4.81 0.46
CA LEU A 261 -13.54 -4.27 -0.85
C LEU A 261 -12.04 -4.47 -1.11
N GLN A 262 -11.19 -4.35 -0.09
CA GLN A 262 -9.76 -4.65 -0.23
C GLN A 262 -9.52 -6.16 -0.45
N HIS A 263 -10.20 -7.04 0.28
CA HIS A 263 -10.11 -8.49 0.09
C HIS A 263 -10.66 -8.95 -1.27
N LEU A 264 -11.69 -8.28 -1.80
CA LEU A 264 -12.17 -8.52 -3.17
C LEU A 264 -11.08 -8.20 -4.20
N LEU A 265 -10.37 -7.09 -4.02
CA LEU A 265 -9.26 -6.71 -4.90
C LEU A 265 -8.08 -7.68 -4.77
N PHE A 266 -7.80 -8.21 -3.56
CA PHE A 266 -6.82 -9.29 -3.37
C PHE A 266 -7.23 -10.53 -4.14
N SER A 267 -8.48 -10.99 -3.97
CA SER A 267 -8.99 -12.19 -4.64
C SER A 267 -8.93 -12.05 -6.17
N ARG A 268 -9.31 -10.89 -6.72
CA ARG A 268 -9.19 -10.63 -8.16
C ARG A 268 -7.74 -10.72 -8.65
N ALA A 269 -6.78 -10.19 -7.90
CA ALA A 269 -5.36 -10.31 -8.26
C ALA A 269 -4.84 -11.75 -8.12
N GLN A 270 -5.24 -12.46 -7.06
CA GLN A 270 -4.87 -13.86 -6.82
C GLN A 270 -5.37 -14.81 -7.91
N GLN A 271 -6.54 -14.53 -8.51
CA GLN A 271 -7.06 -15.27 -9.67
C GLN A 271 -6.24 -15.06 -10.95
N LEU A 272 -5.49 -13.96 -11.03
CA LEU A 272 -4.68 -13.59 -12.19
C LEU A 272 -3.21 -14.03 -12.03
N LEU A 273 -2.76 -14.27 -10.80
CA LEU A 273 -1.40 -14.72 -10.49
C LEU A 273 -1.37 -16.24 -10.28
N PRO A 274 -0.35 -16.94 -10.80
CA PRO A 274 -0.11 -18.34 -10.46
C PRO A 274 0.02 -18.56 -8.95
N SER A 275 -0.53 -19.66 -8.44
CA SER A 275 -0.62 -19.94 -6.99
C SER A 275 0.73 -19.97 -6.27
N GLU A 276 1.82 -20.32 -6.97
CA GLU A 276 3.19 -20.36 -6.45
C GLU A 276 3.89 -18.99 -6.42
N GLN A 277 3.23 -17.95 -6.95
CA GLN A 277 3.75 -16.60 -7.00
C GLN A 277 3.16 -15.70 -5.91
N TRP A 278 2.23 -16.20 -5.11
CA TRP A 278 1.67 -15.42 -4.02
C TRP A 278 1.37 -16.25 -2.78
N GLN A 279 1.26 -15.55 -1.65
CA GLN A 279 0.71 -16.10 -0.43
C GLN A 279 -0.10 -15.03 0.32
N THR A 280 -0.98 -15.47 1.20
CA THR A 280 -1.59 -14.63 2.22
C THR A 280 -0.78 -14.68 3.49
N LEU A 281 -0.72 -13.57 4.23
CA LEU A 281 -0.07 -13.51 5.54
C LEU A 281 -1.00 -12.87 6.55
N ASP A 282 -1.29 -13.57 7.65
CA ASP A 282 -2.02 -12.98 8.77
C ASP A 282 -1.06 -12.22 9.71
N TYR A 283 -1.45 -11.02 10.12
CA TYR A 283 -0.64 -10.18 11.00
C TYR A 283 -0.40 -10.81 12.37
N GLN A 284 -1.39 -11.52 12.94
CA GLN A 284 -1.22 -12.18 14.23
C GLN A 284 -0.26 -13.36 14.11
N GLU A 285 -0.37 -14.15 13.04
CA GLU A 285 0.60 -15.21 12.73
C GLU A 285 2.02 -14.64 12.60
N PHE A 286 2.19 -13.54 11.85
CA PHE A 286 3.47 -12.86 11.73
C PHE A 286 4.07 -12.42 13.07
N LEU A 287 3.25 -12.05 14.05
CA LEU A 287 3.73 -11.68 15.38
C LEU A 287 4.03 -12.90 16.26
N ASN A 288 3.25 -13.98 16.14
CA ASN A 288 3.34 -15.16 17.00
C ASN A 288 4.43 -16.13 16.53
N THR A 289 4.61 -16.29 15.22
CA THR A 289 5.61 -17.17 14.59
C THR A 289 6.45 -16.39 13.56
N PRO A 290 7.16 -15.33 13.98
CA PRO A 290 7.86 -14.41 13.08
C PRO A 290 8.93 -15.10 12.22
N HIS A 291 9.66 -16.07 12.76
CA HIS A 291 10.71 -16.76 12.01
C HIS A 291 10.13 -17.57 10.83
N GLU A 292 9.08 -18.36 11.09
CA GLU A 292 8.43 -19.21 10.08
C GLU A 292 7.77 -18.38 8.99
N THR A 293 7.04 -17.33 9.38
CA THR A 293 6.38 -16.41 8.45
C THR A 293 7.40 -15.63 7.62
N LEU A 294 8.52 -15.18 8.19
CA LEU A 294 9.60 -14.54 7.43
C LEU A 294 10.25 -15.49 6.41
N LEU A 295 10.43 -16.76 6.77
CA LEU A 295 10.95 -17.78 5.84
C LEU A 295 10.00 -18.01 4.68
N GLN A 296 8.70 -18.13 4.94
CA GLN A 296 7.67 -18.26 3.91
C GLN A 296 7.62 -17.03 2.98
N VAL A 297 7.71 -15.81 3.54
CA VAL A 297 7.80 -14.56 2.77
C VAL A 297 9.06 -14.49 1.92
N ASN A 298 10.21 -14.84 2.47
CA ASN A 298 11.47 -14.92 1.74
C ASN A 298 11.39 -15.87 0.55
N ASN A 299 10.76 -17.04 0.72
CA ASN A 299 10.58 -18.04 -0.32
C ASN A 299 9.58 -17.58 -1.39
N THR A 300 8.40 -17.12 -0.99
CA THR A 300 7.34 -16.65 -1.91
C THR A 300 7.82 -15.48 -2.76
N LEU A 301 8.53 -14.53 -2.16
CA LEU A 301 9.10 -13.39 -2.87
C LEU A 301 10.45 -13.70 -3.52
N GLN A 302 11.05 -14.87 -3.29
CA GLN A 302 12.39 -15.24 -3.78
C GLN A 302 13.46 -14.19 -3.47
N LEU A 303 13.59 -13.81 -2.19
CA LEU A 303 14.54 -12.76 -1.78
C LEU A 303 15.97 -13.29 -1.58
N GLY A 304 16.14 -14.60 -1.42
CA GLY A 304 17.46 -15.21 -1.26
C GLY A 304 18.15 -14.85 0.07
N LEU A 305 17.38 -14.46 1.09
CA LEU A 305 17.91 -14.28 2.44
C LEU A 305 18.14 -15.65 3.08
N THR A 306 19.26 -15.77 3.79
CA THR A 306 19.60 -16.97 4.58
C THR A 306 18.83 -16.98 5.91
N ILE A 307 18.77 -18.15 6.57
CA ILE A 307 18.12 -18.30 7.88
C ILE A 307 18.72 -17.32 8.91
N ASN A 308 20.05 -17.28 9.03
CA ASN A 308 20.73 -16.36 9.94
C ASN A 308 20.44 -14.88 9.64
N GLU A 309 20.29 -14.51 8.35
CA GLU A 309 19.92 -13.15 7.98
C GLU A 309 18.50 -12.78 8.42
N LEU A 310 17.56 -13.72 8.32
CA LEU A 310 16.18 -13.54 8.79
C LEU A 310 16.12 -13.44 10.31
N GLU A 311 16.86 -14.27 11.05
CA GLU A 311 16.96 -14.22 12.51
C GLU A 311 17.48 -12.86 13.00
N LEU A 312 18.56 -12.36 12.39
CA LEU A 312 19.11 -11.04 12.70
C LEU A 312 18.11 -9.91 12.40
N ALA A 313 17.42 -9.99 11.26
CA ALA A 313 16.42 -9.01 10.86
C ALA A 313 15.22 -8.98 11.83
N GLN A 314 14.76 -10.15 12.25
CA GLN A 314 13.71 -10.32 13.25
C GLN A 314 14.13 -9.69 14.59
N ALA A 315 15.30 -10.07 15.12
CA ALA A 315 15.81 -9.56 16.39
C ALA A 315 15.90 -8.02 16.40
N ALA A 316 16.35 -7.42 15.31
CA ALA A 316 16.47 -5.97 15.20
C ALA A 316 15.11 -5.24 15.07
N SER A 317 14.15 -5.85 14.36
CA SER A 317 12.88 -5.18 14.02
C SER A 317 11.83 -5.27 15.12
N PHE A 318 11.77 -6.41 15.82
CA PHE A 318 10.73 -6.66 16.81
C PHE A 318 10.99 -5.99 18.16
N GLN A 319 12.17 -5.37 18.34
CA GLN A 319 12.53 -4.57 19.51
C GLN A 319 12.19 -3.07 19.38
N ARG A 320 11.70 -2.58 18.22
CA ARG A 320 11.49 -1.13 17.96
C ARG A 320 10.17 -0.82 17.26
N HIS A 321 9.59 0.37 17.48
CA HIS A 321 8.32 0.74 16.83
C HIS A 321 8.51 1.06 15.33
N ALA A 322 7.82 0.31 14.46
CA ALA A 322 8.03 0.34 13.00
C ALA A 322 7.65 1.66 12.31
N LYS A 323 6.90 2.56 12.95
CA LYS A 323 6.48 3.86 12.37
C LYS A 323 7.02 5.10 13.12
N ALA A 324 7.61 4.88 14.29
CA ALA A 324 8.19 5.93 15.14
C ALA A 324 9.51 5.38 15.71
N PRO A 325 10.65 5.59 15.03
CA PRO A 325 11.93 5.00 15.45
C PRO A 325 12.38 5.40 16.86
N ALA A 326 11.82 6.48 17.41
CA ALA A 326 12.14 7.04 18.72
C ALA A 326 11.33 6.45 19.88
N GLU A 327 10.33 5.58 19.62
CA GLU A 327 9.50 4.96 20.66
C GLU A 327 9.87 3.49 20.85
N SER A 328 10.15 3.10 22.11
CA SER A 328 10.41 1.72 22.50
C SER A 328 9.12 0.90 22.42
N TYR A 329 9.15 -0.24 21.71
CA TYR A 329 7.99 -1.13 21.60
C TYR A 329 7.92 -2.07 22.80
N GLN A 330 6.89 -1.93 23.64
CA GLN A 330 6.55 -2.95 24.63
C GLN A 330 5.27 -3.66 24.19
N SER A 331 5.38 -4.93 23.81
CA SER A 331 4.27 -5.73 23.27
C SER A 331 3.09 -5.85 24.24
N HIS A 332 3.35 -5.82 25.55
CA HIS A 332 2.32 -5.96 26.59
C HIS A 332 1.42 -4.71 26.69
N GLU A 333 1.96 -3.51 26.55
CA GLU A 333 1.17 -2.27 26.60
C GLU A 333 0.15 -2.21 25.46
N LYS A 334 0.53 -2.72 24.29
CA LYS A 334 -0.37 -2.78 23.12
C LYS A 334 -1.51 -3.77 23.33
N THR A 335 -1.26 -4.95 23.91
CA THR A 335 -2.32 -5.92 24.20
C THR A 335 -3.34 -5.33 25.17
N THR A 336 -2.89 -4.69 26.25
CA THR A 336 -3.78 -4.03 27.22
C THR A 336 -4.62 -2.91 26.59
N ILE A 337 -4.03 -2.09 25.71
CA ILE A 337 -4.77 -1.04 24.99
C ILE A 337 -5.80 -1.66 24.04
N ASP A 338 -5.45 -2.73 23.34
CA ASP A 338 -6.34 -3.40 22.38
C ASP A 338 -7.55 -4.02 23.10
N GLU A 339 -7.33 -4.60 24.28
CA GLU A 339 -8.39 -5.10 25.16
C GLU A 339 -9.31 -3.98 25.67
N GLN A 340 -8.76 -2.84 26.09
CA GLN A 340 -9.54 -1.67 26.52
C GLN A 340 -10.38 -1.09 25.38
N VAL A 341 -9.79 -0.98 24.18
CA VAL A 341 -10.50 -0.52 22.98
C VAL A 341 -11.61 -1.50 22.61
N TYR A 342 -11.34 -2.81 22.64
CA TYR A 342 -12.37 -3.82 22.40
C TYR A 342 -13.52 -3.69 23.40
N ALA A 343 -13.22 -3.64 24.70
CA ALA A 343 -14.24 -3.52 25.74
C ALA A 343 -15.09 -2.26 25.58
N TYR A 344 -14.49 -1.12 25.22
CA TYR A 344 -15.21 0.13 25.02
C TYR A 344 -16.13 0.11 23.78
N TYR A 345 -15.70 -0.54 22.69
CA TYR A 345 -16.45 -0.61 21.43
C TYR A 345 -17.14 -1.96 21.19
N GLN A 346 -17.26 -2.80 22.22
CA GLN A 346 -17.64 -4.21 22.10
C GLN A 346 -18.94 -4.38 21.32
N ASP A 347 -19.99 -3.66 21.73
CA ASP A 347 -21.31 -3.72 21.11
C ASP A 347 -21.26 -3.39 19.61
N ALA A 348 -20.61 -2.29 19.23
CA ALA A 348 -20.47 -1.91 17.82
C ALA A 348 -19.66 -2.94 17.00
N ILE A 349 -18.62 -3.52 17.61
CA ILE A 349 -17.80 -4.56 16.98
C ILE A 349 -18.64 -5.81 16.76
N GLU A 350 -19.25 -6.37 17.80
CA GLU A 350 -19.99 -7.64 17.74
C GLU A 350 -21.22 -7.55 16.82
N VAL A 351 -21.98 -6.45 16.89
CA VAL A 351 -23.13 -6.20 16.01
C VAL A 351 -22.68 -6.10 14.54
N SER A 352 -21.57 -5.41 14.28
CA SER A 352 -21.07 -5.27 12.91
C SER A 352 -20.49 -6.57 12.35
N LEU A 353 -19.81 -7.39 13.16
CA LEU A 353 -19.32 -8.71 12.76
C LEU A 353 -20.49 -9.64 12.42
N THR A 354 -21.52 -9.67 13.27
CA THR A 354 -22.74 -10.46 13.03
C THR A 354 -23.44 -10.02 11.74
N TRP A 355 -23.56 -8.71 11.52
CA TRP A 355 -24.09 -8.15 10.28
C TRP A 355 -23.26 -8.57 9.06
N ASP A 356 -21.94 -8.53 9.17
CA ASP A 356 -21.03 -8.86 8.08
C ASP A 356 -21.07 -10.34 7.70
N ASP A 357 -21.22 -11.24 8.68
CA ASP A 357 -21.34 -12.67 8.43
C ASP A 357 -22.67 -13.00 7.71
N ASN A 358 -23.76 -12.30 8.07
CA ASN A 358 -25.05 -12.41 7.38
C ASN A 358 -25.05 -11.82 5.96
N LEU A 359 -24.19 -10.83 5.68
CA LEU A 359 -24.09 -10.18 4.39
C LEU A 359 -23.59 -11.15 3.28
N ASN A 360 -22.77 -12.15 3.64
CA ASN A 360 -22.30 -13.17 2.69
C ASN A 360 -23.47 -13.92 2.04
N HIS A 361 -24.54 -14.20 2.80
CA HIS A 361 -25.74 -14.85 2.27
C HIS A 361 -26.55 -13.94 1.34
N GLU A 362 -26.54 -12.63 1.55
CA GLU A 362 -27.24 -11.65 0.70
C GLU A 362 -26.50 -11.37 -0.63
N LEU A 363 -25.16 -11.29 -0.59
CA LEU A 363 -24.35 -10.95 -1.78
C LEU A 363 -24.23 -12.11 -2.78
N THR A 364 -24.27 -13.37 -2.34
CA THR A 364 -24.29 -14.52 -3.27
C THR A 364 -25.52 -14.50 -4.18
N ASN A 365 -26.66 -14.01 -3.68
CA ASN A 365 -27.90 -13.89 -4.47
C ASN A 365 -27.86 -12.71 -5.45
N ALA A 366 -27.13 -11.63 -5.14
CA ALA A 366 -26.99 -10.47 -6.00
C ALA A 366 -25.94 -10.67 -7.12
N CYS A 367 -24.82 -11.35 -6.84
CA CYS A 367 -23.81 -11.65 -7.85
C CYS A 367 -24.26 -12.72 -8.87
N GLN A 368 -25.21 -13.59 -8.52
CA GLN A 368 -25.83 -14.52 -9.47
C GLN A 368 -26.81 -13.84 -10.46
N GLN A 369 -27.15 -12.56 -10.26
CA GLN A 369 -28.00 -11.80 -11.19
C GLN A 369 -27.20 -10.93 -12.17
N ILE A 370 -25.86 -10.90 -12.05
CA ILE A 370 -24.97 -10.06 -12.88
C ILE A 370 -23.92 -10.90 -13.66
N ALA A 371 -23.87 -12.22 -13.43
CA ALA A 371 -23.23 -13.19 -14.32
C ALA A 371 -24.26 -13.75 -15.30
#